data_AF-A0A351HV71-F1
#
_entry.id   AF-A0A351HV71-F1
#
_cell.length_a   1.000
_cell.length_b   1.000
_cell.length_c   1.000
_cell.angle_alpha   90.00
_cell.angle_beta   90.00
_cell.angle_gamma   90.00
#
_symmetry.space_group_name_H-M   'P 1'
#
loop_
_entity.id
_entity.type
_entity.pdbx_description
1 polymer ?
#
loop_
_entity_poly.entity_id
_entity_poly.type
_entity_poly.pdbx_seq_one_letter_code
_entity_poly.pdbx_strand_id
1 'polypeptide(L)'
;LDAEIQRIVPENDDPGVKPPIVFTSKPDVTPYDVVIFASPVWAFSLAGVMKEYLEQVSSLEGKRVFSFVTKQLASKFTGGTKANRQIKSVVELKGGRVEKSFIVSWKNKKRDEEIANLIAEICKAV
;
A
#
# COMPACT_ATOMS: atom_id res chain seq x y z
N LEU A 1 7.50 -12.71 -14.95
CA LEU A 1 7.76 -12.01 -13.68
C LEU A 1 7.72 -13.04 -12.59
N ASP A 2 8.76 -13.11 -11.77
CA ASP A 2 8.63 -13.75 -10.46
C ASP A 2 8.06 -12.71 -9.50
N ALA A 3 7.01 -13.06 -8.76
CA ALA A 3 6.28 -12.12 -7.92
C ALA A 3 5.85 -12.82 -6.64
N GLU A 4 6.18 -12.21 -5.51
CA GLU A 4 5.91 -12.77 -4.20
C GLU A 4 4.90 -11.89 -3.43
N ILE A 5 3.93 -12.54 -2.78
CA ILE A 5 2.98 -11.86 -1.90
C ILE A 5 3.44 -12.05 -0.47
N GLN A 6 3.90 -10.97 0.13
CA GLN A 6 4.32 -10.90 1.52
C GLN A 6 3.26 -10.19 2.37
N ARG A 7 2.91 -10.78 3.52
CA ARG A 7 1.88 -10.22 4.42
C ARG A 7 2.52 -9.60 5.66
N ILE A 8 2.16 -8.34 5.93
CA ILE A 8 2.42 -7.67 7.20
C ILE A 8 1.37 -8.17 8.20
N VAL A 9 1.82 -8.72 9.33
CA VAL A 9 0.93 -9.28 10.36
C VAL A 9 1.27 -8.65 11.71
N PRO A 10 0.37 -7.83 12.29
CA PRO A 10 0.54 -7.33 13.64
C PRO A 10 0.22 -8.44 14.66
N GLU A 11 0.74 -8.33 15.88
CA GLU A 11 0.36 -9.21 17.00
C GLU A 11 -1.10 -8.98 17.43
N ASN A 12 -1.57 -7.73 17.30
CA ASN A 12 -2.96 -7.33 17.51
C ASN A 12 -3.50 -6.63 16.27
N ASP A 13 -4.51 -7.23 15.63
CA ASP A 13 -5.11 -6.77 14.37
C ASP A 13 -6.32 -5.84 14.56
N ASP A 14 -6.56 -5.34 15.78
CA ASP A 14 -7.59 -4.33 16.02
C ASP A 14 -7.22 -3.00 15.32
N PRO A 15 -8.10 -2.42 14.47
CA PRO A 15 -7.85 -1.15 13.78
C PRO A 15 -7.54 0.06 14.66
N GLY A 16 -7.92 0.00 15.94
CA GLY A 16 -7.71 1.04 16.94
C GLY A 16 -6.39 0.93 17.72
N VAL A 17 -5.55 -0.08 17.45
CA VAL A 17 -4.23 -0.23 18.09
C VAL A 17 -3.38 1.00 17.81
N LYS A 18 -2.77 1.54 18.87
CA LYS A 18 -1.88 2.69 18.80
C LYS A 18 -0.42 2.23 18.69
N PRO A 19 0.44 2.98 17.98
CA PRO A 19 1.88 2.73 17.98
C PRO A 19 2.49 2.72 19.40
N PRO A 20 3.60 1.98 19.61
CA PRO A 20 4.27 1.14 18.62
C PRO A 20 3.49 -0.16 18.35
N ILE A 21 3.34 -0.54 17.07
CA ILE A 21 2.71 -1.83 16.70
C ILE A 21 3.79 -2.91 16.66
N VAL A 22 3.55 -4.01 17.37
CA VAL A 22 4.41 -5.21 17.33
C VAL A 22 3.96 -6.09 16.16
N PHE A 23 4.93 -6.58 15.38
CA PHE A 23 4.67 -7.41 14.20
C PHE A 23 5.15 -8.84 14.44
N THR A 24 4.28 -9.81 14.13
CA THR A 24 4.64 -11.23 14.04
C THR A 24 5.22 -11.56 12.67
N SER A 25 4.82 -10.81 11.63
CA SER A 25 5.43 -10.83 10.30
C SER A 25 5.69 -9.40 9.82
N LYS A 26 6.97 -9.10 9.59
CA LYS A 26 7.45 -7.83 9.02
C LYS A 26 8.39 -8.14 7.85
N PRO A 27 7.86 -8.26 6.63
CA PRO A 27 8.66 -8.58 5.45
C PRO A 27 9.80 -7.59 5.22
N ASP A 28 10.95 -8.07 4.75
CA ASP A 28 12.05 -7.23 4.31
C ASP A 28 11.86 -6.85 2.83
N VAL A 29 12.00 -5.57 2.51
CA VAL A 29 11.89 -5.05 1.14
C VAL A 29 13.23 -5.02 0.40
N THR A 30 14.34 -5.23 1.11
CA THR A 30 15.69 -5.17 0.56
C THR A 30 15.89 -6.06 -0.67
N PRO A 31 15.41 -7.33 -0.69
CA PRO A 31 15.66 -8.25 -1.80
C PRO A 31 14.96 -7.89 -3.12
N TYR A 32 13.99 -6.97 -3.11
CA TYR A 32 13.15 -6.68 -4.29
C TYR A 32 13.59 -5.41 -5.02
N ASP A 33 13.68 -5.48 -6.35
CA ASP A 33 13.92 -4.30 -7.21
C ASP A 33 12.69 -3.40 -7.34
N VAL A 34 11.50 -4.02 -7.23
CA VAL A 34 10.19 -3.37 -7.34
C VAL A 34 9.31 -3.81 -6.19
N VAL A 35 8.65 -2.85 -5.53
CA VAL A 35 7.79 -3.11 -4.39
C VAL A 35 6.39 -2.58 -4.65
N ILE A 36 5.36 -3.37 -4.34
CA ILE A 36 3.95 -2.95 -4.43
C ILE A 36 3.37 -2.88 -3.01
N PHE A 37 3.15 -1.68 -2.49
CA PHE A 37 2.48 -1.51 -1.19
C PHE A 37 0.96 -1.54 -1.34
N ALA A 38 0.32 -2.50 -0.68
CA ALA A 38 -1.12 -2.73 -0.73
C ALA A 38 -1.75 -2.60 0.67
N SER A 39 -2.75 -1.72 0.85
CA SER A 39 -3.38 -1.52 2.16
C SER A 39 -4.87 -1.21 2.06
N PRO A 40 -5.70 -1.62 3.03
CA PRO A 40 -7.04 -1.06 3.15
C PRO A 40 -7.00 0.41 3.58
N VAL A 41 -8.08 1.12 3.30
CA VAL A 41 -8.42 2.42 3.87
C VAL A 41 -9.29 2.21 5.10
N TRP A 42 -8.83 2.69 6.25
CA TRP A 42 -9.58 2.69 7.51
C TRP A 42 -9.81 4.12 7.98
N ALA A 43 -11.05 4.42 8.41
CA ALA A 43 -11.47 5.76 8.83
C ALA A 43 -10.99 6.89 7.87
N PHE A 44 -11.11 6.65 6.56
CA PHE A 44 -10.68 7.56 5.49
C PHE A 44 -9.17 7.88 5.43
N SER A 45 -8.33 7.01 5.98
CA SER A 45 -6.87 7.13 6.01
C SER A 45 -6.20 5.78 5.67
N LEU A 46 -4.89 5.80 5.44
CA LEU A 46 -4.07 4.58 5.42
C LEU A 46 -4.23 3.81 6.73
N ALA A 47 -4.34 2.48 6.66
CA ALA A 47 -4.42 1.63 7.84
C ALA A 47 -3.19 1.81 8.74
N GLY A 48 -3.41 1.84 10.07
CA GLY A 48 -2.35 2.07 11.05
C GLY A 48 -1.20 1.08 10.94
N VAL A 49 -1.52 -0.20 10.73
CA VAL A 49 -0.56 -1.29 10.53
C VAL A 49 0.39 -1.00 9.37
N MET A 50 -0.12 -0.58 8.20
CA MET A 50 0.72 -0.23 7.05
C MET A 50 1.52 1.05 7.30
N LYS A 51 0.93 2.05 7.98
CA LYS A 51 1.63 3.30 8.32
C LYS A 51 2.86 3.01 9.19
N GLU A 52 2.68 2.23 10.26
CA GLU A 52 3.75 1.85 11.17
C GLU A 52 4.82 0.99 10.46
N TYR A 53 4.39 0.03 9.64
CA TYR A 53 5.31 -0.78 8.85
C TYR A 53 6.20 0.09 7.95
N LEU A 54 5.61 1.01 7.19
CA LEU A 54 6.35 1.92 6.31
C LEU A 54 7.32 2.79 7.10
N GLU A 55 6.94 3.31 8.27
CA GLU A 55 7.82 4.09 9.13
C GLU A 55 9.06 3.27 9.58
N GLN A 56 8.87 1.98 9.85
CA GLN A 56 9.94 1.05 10.25
C GLN A 56 10.79 0.47 9.09
N VAL A 57 10.39 0.65 7.82
CA VAL A 57 11.24 0.29 6.67
C VAL A 57 12.50 1.14 6.71
N SER A 58 13.69 0.53 6.67
CA SER A 58 14.95 1.26 6.83
C SER A 58 15.24 2.19 5.65
N SER A 59 15.17 1.68 4.42
CA SER A 59 15.46 2.43 3.19
C SER A 59 14.63 1.90 2.02
N LEU A 60 14.28 2.81 1.10
CA LEU A 60 13.70 2.51 -0.20
C LEU A 60 14.55 3.12 -1.34
N GLU A 61 15.80 3.48 -1.05
CA GLU A 61 16.72 4.12 -2.00
C GLU A 61 16.80 3.34 -3.31
N GLY A 62 16.56 4.03 -4.42
CA GLY A 62 16.60 3.46 -5.76
C GLY A 62 15.45 2.48 -6.11
N LYS A 63 14.54 2.18 -5.18
CA LYS A 63 13.43 1.26 -5.43
C LYS A 63 12.30 1.95 -6.21
N ARG A 64 11.83 1.26 -7.25
CA ARG A 64 10.58 1.61 -7.94
C ARG A 64 9.41 1.05 -7.14
N VAL A 65 8.47 1.90 -6.79
CA VAL A 65 7.33 1.54 -5.96
C VAL A 65 6.03 1.76 -6.71
N PHE A 66 5.13 0.79 -6.61
CA PHE A 66 3.72 0.97 -6.92
C PHE A 66 2.93 0.92 -5.61
N SER A 67 1.75 1.53 -5.60
CA SER A 67 0.85 1.37 -4.47
C SER A 67 -0.58 1.16 -4.91
N PHE A 68 -1.36 0.43 -4.11
CA PHE A 68 -2.80 0.51 -4.23
C PHE A 68 -3.47 0.41 -2.87
N VAL A 69 -4.63 1.03 -2.78
CA VAL A 69 -5.46 0.93 -1.59
C VAL A 69 -6.85 0.42 -1.92
N THR A 70 -7.41 -0.37 -1.01
CA THR A 70 -8.79 -0.82 -1.12
C THR A 70 -9.69 0.03 -0.22
N LYS A 71 -10.88 0.39 -0.69
CA LYS A 71 -11.87 1.12 0.12
C LYS A 71 -13.26 0.56 -0.09
N GLN A 72 -14.10 0.65 0.94
CA GLN A 72 -15.45 0.10 0.86
C GLN A 72 -16.36 0.89 -0.08
N LEU A 73 -16.33 2.22 0.03
CA LEU A 73 -17.25 3.11 -0.69
C LEU A 73 -16.77 3.40 -2.11
N ALA A 74 -17.67 3.59 -3.07
CA ALA A 74 -17.30 3.94 -4.45
C ALA A 74 -16.85 5.41 -4.61
N SER A 75 -17.37 6.32 -3.77
CA SER A 75 -17.11 7.76 -3.86
C SER A 75 -15.62 8.10 -3.82
N LYS A 76 -15.16 8.98 -4.72
CA LYS A 76 -13.75 9.43 -4.80
C LYS A 76 -13.29 10.18 -3.54
N PHE A 77 -14.20 10.72 -2.73
CA PHE A 77 -13.90 11.52 -1.55
C PHE A 77 -13.67 10.69 -0.26
N THR A 78 -13.59 9.36 -0.36
CA THR A 78 -13.60 8.46 0.80
C THR A 78 -12.21 7.89 1.11
N GLY A 79 -11.22 8.78 1.28
CA GLY A 79 -9.92 8.46 1.88
C GLY A 79 -8.86 7.79 1.00
N GLY A 80 -9.23 7.17 -0.14
CA GLY A 80 -8.27 6.48 -1.01
C GLY A 80 -7.11 7.36 -1.51
N THR A 81 -7.40 8.58 -1.97
CA THR A 81 -6.37 9.54 -2.40
C THR A 81 -5.46 9.94 -1.25
N LYS A 82 -6.02 10.16 -0.04
CA LYS A 82 -5.24 10.51 1.15
C LYS A 82 -4.32 9.35 1.55
N ALA A 83 -4.82 8.12 1.56
CA ALA A 83 -4.04 6.94 1.90
C ALA A 83 -2.86 6.72 0.94
N ASN A 84 -3.08 6.82 -0.38
CA ASN A 84 -1.98 6.76 -1.35
C ASN A 84 -0.99 7.90 -1.19
N ARG A 85 -1.44 9.12 -0.84
CA ARG A 85 -0.53 10.24 -0.55
C ARG A 85 0.35 9.95 0.67
N GLN A 86 -0.20 9.31 1.71
CA GLN A 86 0.57 8.90 2.89
C GLN A 86 1.65 7.88 2.53
N ILE A 87 1.33 6.87 1.71
CA ILE A 87 2.32 5.91 1.20
C ILE A 87 3.40 6.67 0.42
N LYS A 88 3.01 7.48 -0.55
CA LYS A 88 3.94 8.24 -1.40
C LYS A 88 4.90 9.10 -0.60
N SER A 89 4.39 9.85 0.38
CA SER A 89 5.24 10.70 1.23
C SER A 89 6.30 9.90 1.99
N VAL A 90 5.96 8.74 2.57
CA VAL A 90 6.94 7.92 3.30
C VAL A 90 7.94 7.28 2.35
N VAL A 91 7.49 6.84 1.17
CA VAL A 91 8.36 6.26 0.13
C VAL A 91 9.41 7.27 -0.34
N GLU A 92 8.98 8.48 -0.72
CA GLU A 92 9.87 9.54 -1.19
C GLU A 92 10.85 10.00 -0.10
N LEU A 93 10.40 10.09 1.15
CA LEU A 93 11.26 10.39 2.30
C LEU A 93 12.36 9.33 2.53
N LYS A 94 12.15 8.10 2.06
CA LYS A 94 13.09 6.98 2.21
C LYS A 94 13.91 6.70 0.95
N GLY A 95 13.93 7.64 -0.01
CA GLY A 95 14.73 7.54 -1.24
C GLY A 95 14.09 6.70 -2.36
N GLY A 96 12.86 6.23 -2.15
CA GLY A 96 12.11 5.50 -3.17
C GLY A 96 11.31 6.42 -4.08
N ARG A 97 10.81 5.88 -5.19
CA ARG A 97 9.92 6.60 -6.11
C ARG A 97 8.63 5.84 -6.33
N VAL A 98 7.49 6.49 -6.07
CA VAL A 98 6.18 5.94 -6.45
C VAL A 98 5.88 6.26 -7.91
N GLU A 99 5.84 5.23 -8.76
CA GLU A 99 5.55 5.37 -10.19
C GLU A 99 4.05 5.59 -10.44
N LYS A 100 3.21 4.72 -9.88
CA LYS A 100 1.75 4.81 -9.98
C LYS A 100 1.08 4.34 -8.69
N SER A 101 -0.06 4.96 -8.40
CA SER A 101 -0.92 4.61 -7.28
C SER A 101 -2.34 4.35 -7.74
N PHE A 102 -2.97 3.31 -7.22
CA PHE A 102 -4.30 2.87 -7.62
C PHE A 102 -5.28 2.83 -6.44
N ILE A 103 -6.57 2.86 -6.74
CA ILE A 103 -7.63 2.74 -5.74
C ILE A 103 -8.63 1.71 -6.26
N VAL A 104 -8.88 0.66 -5.48
CA VAL A 104 -9.90 -0.35 -5.77
C VAL A 104 -11.06 -0.17 -4.80
N SER A 105 -12.25 0.02 -5.33
CA SER A 105 -13.45 0.33 -4.54
C SER A 105 -14.42 -0.85 -4.54
N TRP A 106 -14.67 -1.45 -3.38
CA TRP A 106 -15.53 -2.63 -3.27
C TRP A 106 -16.95 -2.42 -3.79
N LYS A 107 -17.56 -1.26 -3.49
CA LYS A 107 -18.92 -0.92 -3.96
C LYS A 107 -18.98 -0.34 -5.37
N ASN A 108 -17.86 -0.21 -6.08
CA ASN A 108 -17.89 0.28 -7.46
C ASN A 108 -18.36 -0.84 -8.40
N LYS A 109 -19.35 -0.56 -9.24
CA LYS A 109 -19.83 -1.51 -10.28
C LYS A 109 -18.74 -1.91 -11.28
N LYS A 110 -17.72 -1.06 -11.42
CA LYS A 110 -16.56 -1.25 -12.30
C LYS A 110 -15.31 -1.73 -11.56
N ARG A 111 -15.44 -2.29 -10.36
CA ARG A 111 -14.29 -2.74 -9.55
C ARG A 111 -13.36 -3.68 -10.33
N ASP A 112 -13.90 -4.61 -11.11
CA ASP A 112 -13.09 -5.55 -11.87
C ASP A 112 -12.32 -4.84 -13.00
N GLU A 113 -12.88 -3.77 -13.60
CA GLU A 113 -12.15 -2.87 -14.50
C GLU A 113 -11.03 -2.09 -13.75
N GLU A 114 -11.28 -1.66 -12.49
CA GLU A 114 -10.24 -1.02 -11.65
C GLU A 114 -9.05 -1.97 -11.40
N ILE A 115 -9.34 -3.24 -11.10
CA ILE A 115 -8.34 -4.29 -10.88
C ILE A 115 -7.59 -4.59 -12.17
N ALA A 116 -8.30 -4.79 -13.29
CA ALA A 116 -7.68 -5.07 -14.58
C ALA A 116 -6.76 -3.93 -15.03
N ASN A 117 -7.19 -2.67 -14.86
CA ASN A 117 -6.38 -1.50 -15.17
C ASN A 117 -5.14 -1.41 -14.27
N LEU A 118 -5.27 -1.66 -12.97
CA LEU A 118 -4.13 -1.71 -12.06
C LEU A 118 -3.09 -2.74 -12.53
N ILE A 119 -3.52 -3.98 -12.80
CA ILE A 119 -2.64 -5.06 -13.24
C ILE A 119 -1.95 -4.67 -14.56
N ALA A 120 -2.72 -4.22 -15.55
CA ALA A 120 -2.20 -3.84 -16.85
C ALA A 120 -1.17 -2.70 -16.76
N GLU A 121 -1.41 -1.70 -15.91
CA GLU A 121 -0.49 -0.56 -15.76
C GLU A 121 0.79 -0.90 -15.01
N ILE A 122 0.74 -1.85 -14.07
CA ILE A 122 1.95 -2.38 -13.41
C ILE A 122 2.73 -3.25 -14.40
N CYS A 123 2.10 -4.22 -15.06
CA CYS A 123 2.77 -5.12 -16.01
C CYS A 123 3.45 -4.40 -17.19
N LYS A 124 3.00 -3.20 -17.57
CA LYS A 124 3.69 -2.38 -18.60
C LYS A 124 5.00 -1.76 -18.10
N ALA A 125 5.19 -1.66 -16.79
CA ALA A 125 6.27 -0.91 -16.16
C ALA A 125 7.32 -1.81 -15.48
N VAL A 126 7.05 -3.11 -15.38
CA VAL A 126 7.95 -4.15 -14.85
C VAL A 126 8.40 -5.11 -15.94
#